data_AF-A0A2R7Y829-F1
#
_entry.id   AF-A0A2R7Y829-F1
#
_cell.length_a   1.000
_cell.length_b   1.000
_cell.length_c   1.000
_cell.angle_alpha   90.00
_cell.angle_beta   90.00
_cell.angle_gamma   90.00
#
_symmetry.space_group_name_H-M   'P 1'
#
loop_
_entity.id
_entity.type
_entity.pdbx_description
1 polymer ?
#
loop_
_entity_poly.entity_id
_entity_poly.type
_entity_poly.pdbx_seq_one_letter_code
_entity_poly.pdbx_strand_id
1 'polypeptide(L)'
;MGKTLTILAHGDSDGVCSAAIAKAALSSRYDEVKVFFTHPAGLLEDLTNFASGDLIIVDVAINETHVENIRNYLRNYGGEVTYIDHHPPPLNTSVEDLGFTETYVDYVEEASTSELTYRKYRKELSKDFDRVALYGAIADYADVTPWVEEALSRWDKRQIYFEAGILSQGLENSRKLYNLKRDVVNHLSKNLRPSTHEELLKRALNQTQENEKLLTWVEQNVRIEGRVAYVLNPPGSIPIAAIYTLRTANTEVGIAGEVRNDLIVMSLRTTNKKLNLNNTLRKITPTIGGSGGGHKNAAGARIPKENLSKLIELLNEELKRTQQT
;
A
#
# COMPACT_ATOMS: atom_id res chain seq x y z
N MET A 1 12.53 3.39 -33.18
CA MET A 1 12.72 2.83 -31.83
C MET A 1 11.62 1.81 -31.60
N GLY A 2 11.91 0.70 -30.94
CA GLY A 2 10.89 -0.31 -30.60
C GLY A 2 9.82 0.26 -29.67
N LYS A 3 8.66 -0.41 -29.59
CA LYS A 3 7.56 -0.01 -28.73
C LYS A 3 7.91 -0.36 -27.28
N THR A 4 8.10 0.66 -26.43
CA THR A 4 8.42 0.49 -24.99
C THR A 4 7.19 0.74 -24.13
N LEU A 5 7.01 -0.08 -23.10
CA LEU A 5 6.09 0.15 -21.99
C LEU A 5 6.90 0.39 -20.71
N THR A 6 6.57 1.46 -19.98
CA THR A 6 7.08 1.72 -18.63
C THR A 6 5.98 1.47 -17.61
N ILE A 7 6.27 0.69 -16.57
CA ILE A 7 5.39 0.48 -15.41
C ILE A 7 6.02 1.16 -14.20
N LEU A 8 5.32 2.14 -13.62
CA LEU A 8 5.64 2.74 -12.32
C LEU A 8 4.71 2.16 -11.27
N ALA A 9 5.27 1.38 -10.35
CA ALA A 9 4.49 0.68 -9.34
C ALA A 9 4.86 1.12 -7.93
N HIS A 10 3.94 1.00 -6.97
CA HIS A 10 4.35 1.01 -5.58
C HIS A 10 5.13 -0.26 -5.22
N GLY A 11 5.94 -0.16 -4.18
CA GLY A 11 6.96 -1.13 -3.86
C GLY A 11 6.55 -2.22 -2.87
N ASP A 12 5.31 -2.26 -2.42
CA ASP A 12 4.77 -3.31 -1.57
C ASP A 12 4.19 -4.46 -2.42
N SER A 13 3.42 -5.34 -1.78
CA SER A 13 2.88 -6.52 -2.44
C SER A 13 1.79 -6.18 -3.45
N ASP A 14 0.95 -5.18 -3.19
CA ASP A 14 -0.14 -4.82 -4.10
C ASP A 14 0.41 -4.20 -5.39
N GLY A 15 1.32 -3.24 -5.27
CA GLY A 15 2.03 -2.66 -6.40
C GLY A 15 2.88 -3.68 -7.17
N VAL A 16 3.59 -4.59 -6.48
CA VAL A 16 4.38 -5.67 -7.13
C VAL A 16 3.48 -6.65 -7.89
N CYS A 17 2.36 -7.08 -7.31
CA CYS A 17 1.39 -7.94 -7.98
C CYS A 17 0.75 -7.24 -9.19
N SER A 18 0.36 -5.97 -9.02
CA SER A 18 -0.20 -5.14 -10.10
C SER A 18 0.78 -5.01 -11.27
N ALA A 19 2.06 -4.72 -11.00
CA ALA A 19 3.09 -4.65 -12.02
C ALA A 19 3.30 -5.99 -12.74
N ALA A 20 3.27 -7.11 -12.01
CA ALA A 20 3.40 -8.45 -12.57
C ALA A 20 2.23 -8.82 -13.50
N ILE A 21 1.00 -8.49 -13.09
CA ILE A 21 -0.22 -8.71 -13.87
C ILE A 21 -0.19 -7.89 -15.15
N ALA A 22 0.08 -6.58 -15.05
CA ALA A 22 0.17 -5.69 -16.21
C ALA A 22 1.28 -6.14 -17.18
N LYS A 23 2.45 -6.52 -16.65
CA LYS A 23 3.57 -7.05 -17.45
C LYS A 23 3.18 -8.33 -18.17
N ALA A 24 2.55 -9.29 -17.48
CA ALA A 24 2.12 -10.55 -18.08
C ALA A 24 1.13 -10.32 -19.23
N ALA A 25 0.14 -9.46 -19.00
CA ALA A 25 -0.92 -9.16 -19.97
C ALA A 25 -0.41 -8.46 -21.24
N LEU A 26 0.59 -7.60 -21.10
CA LEU A 26 0.97 -6.67 -22.17
C LEU A 26 2.30 -7.00 -22.83
N SER A 27 3.12 -7.89 -22.26
CA SER A 27 4.47 -8.20 -22.77
C SER A 27 4.54 -8.56 -24.26
N SER A 28 3.51 -9.18 -24.83
CA SER A 28 3.46 -9.53 -26.26
C SER A 28 3.22 -8.34 -27.19
N ARG A 29 2.80 -7.19 -26.66
CA ARG A 29 2.47 -5.97 -27.42
C ARG A 29 3.63 -4.97 -27.49
N TYR A 30 4.72 -5.21 -26.76
CA TYR A 30 5.84 -4.28 -26.60
C TYR A 30 7.16 -5.01 -26.80
N ASP A 31 8.13 -4.33 -27.39
CA ASP A 31 9.49 -4.85 -27.55
C ASP A 31 10.24 -4.85 -26.21
N GLU A 32 9.89 -3.93 -25.31
CA GLU A 32 10.50 -3.79 -24.00
C GLU A 32 9.46 -3.36 -22.95
N VAL A 33 9.45 -4.05 -21.80
CA VAL A 33 8.63 -3.66 -20.63
C VAL A 33 9.55 -3.37 -19.44
N LYS A 34 9.67 -2.09 -19.07
CA LYS A 34 10.47 -1.61 -17.94
C LYS A 34 9.60 -1.46 -16.71
N VAL A 35 10.14 -1.82 -15.54
CA VAL A 35 9.43 -1.71 -14.25
C VAL A 35 10.29 -0.91 -13.28
N PHE A 36 9.73 0.18 -12.78
CA PHE A 36 10.32 1.01 -11.74
C PHE A 36 9.37 1.12 -10.56
N PHE A 37 9.94 1.35 -9.38
CA PHE A 37 9.17 1.47 -8.16
C PHE A 37 9.23 2.91 -7.66
N THR A 38 8.06 3.46 -7.38
CA THR A 38 7.87 4.82 -6.93
C THR A 38 7.00 4.85 -5.67
N HIS A 39 6.62 6.05 -5.25
CA HIS A 39 5.76 6.34 -4.11
C HIS A 39 5.15 7.74 -4.28
N PRO A 40 4.07 8.08 -3.56
CA PRO A 40 3.32 9.32 -3.78
C PRO A 40 4.19 10.60 -3.79
N ALA A 41 5.17 10.69 -2.89
CA ALA A 41 6.05 11.86 -2.79
C ALA A 41 7.09 11.95 -3.93
N GLY A 42 7.47 10.83 -4.53
CA GLY A 42 8.50 10.76 -5.60
C GLY A 42 7.95 10.59 -7.01
N LEU A 43 6.63 10.40 -7.17
CA LEU A 43 6.02 10.11 -8.47
C LEU A 43 6.41 11.11 -9.56
N LEU A 44 6.40 12.42 -9.26
CA LEU A 44 6.76 13.46 -10.24
C LEU A 44 8.23 13.35 -10.70
N GLU A 45 9.15 13.08 -9.77
CA GLU A 45 10.57 12.89 -10.07
C GLU A 45 10.78 11.63 -10.92
N ASP A 46 10.14 10.53 -10.53
CA ASP A 46 10.26 9.23 -11.21
C ASP A 46 9.60 9.24 -12.59
N LEU A 47 8.49 9.98 -12.77
CA LEU A 47 7.90 10.25 -14.08
C LEU A 47 8.94 10.91 -14.99
N THR A 48 9.57 11.98 -14.52
CA THR A 48 10.56 12.75 -15.30
C THR A 48 11.79 11.91 -15.66
N ASN A 49 12.23 11.04 -14.75
CA ASN A 49 13.45 10.26 -14.92
C ASN A 49 13.26 8.96 -15.70
N PHE A 50 12.09 8.33 -15.60
CA PHE A 50 11.91 6.96 -16.06
C PHE A 50 10.79 6.77 -17.09
N ALA A 51 9.82 7.68 -17.20
CA ALA A 51 8.72 7.50 -18.13
C ALA A 51 9.22 7.57 -19.58
N SER A 52 8.97 6.48 -20.34
CA SER A 52 9.30 6.39 -21.76
C SER A 52 8.33 5.44 -22.47
N GLY A 53 7.89 5.81 -23.68
CA GLY A 53 6.88 5.06 -24.42
C GLY A 53 5.49 5.15 -23.79
N ASP A 54 4.70 4.08 -23.87
CA ASP A 54 3.44 3.99 -23.14
C ASP A 54 3.72 3.77 -21.64
N LEU A 55 2.84 4.25 -20.78
CA LEU A 55 3.04 4.32 -19.33
C LEU A 55 1.85 3.69 -18.60
N ILE A 56 2.16 2.86 -17.59
CA ILE A 56 1.19 2.38 -16.60
C ILE A 56 1.67 2.79 -15.23
N ILE A 57 0.80 3.41 -14.45
CA ILE A 57 1.02 3.70 -13.03
C ILE A 57 0.06 2.83 -12.22
N VAL A 58 0.60 2.04 -11.29
CA VAL A 58 -0.19 1.15 -10.42
C VAL A 58 0.14 1.38 -8.95
N ASP A 59 -0.92 1.52 -8.14
CA ASP A 59 -0.88 1.50 -6.67
C ASP A 59 -0.15 2.71 -6.06
N VAL A 60 -0.17 3.85 -6.76
CA VAL A 60 0.54 5.06 -6.32
C VAL A 60 -0.43 6.22 -6.20
N ALA A 61 -0.83 6.51 -4.97
CA ALA A 61 -1.66 7.68 -4.68
C ALA A 61 -1.03 8.99 -5.20
N ILE A 62 -1.89 9.89 -5.68
CA ILE A 62 -1.48 11.24 -6.08
C ILE A 62 -1.37 12.12 -4.84
N ASN A 63 -0.19 12.71 -4.61
CA ASN A 63 0.04 13.63 -3.51
C ASN A 63 -0.62 15.00 -3.78
N GLU A 64 -1.39 15.54 -2.83
CA GLU A 64 -2.09 16.82 -2.97
C GLU A 64 -1.15 17.97 -3.38
N THR A 65 0.10 17.97 -2.90
CA THR A 65 1.08 19.04 -3.16
C THR A 65 1.66 18.99 -4.59
N HIS A 66 1.53 17.88 -5.29
CA HIS A 66 2.10 17.68 -6.62
C HIS A 66 1.06 17.62 -7.75
N VAL A 67 -0.23 17.78 -7.43
CA VAL A 67 -1.35 17.66 -8.38
C VAL A 67 -1.14 18.48 -9.66
N GLU A 68 -0.87 19.78 -9.55
CA GLU A 68 -0.71 20.65 -10.73
C GLU A 68 0.52 20.28 -11.56
N ASN A 69 1.62 19.90 -10.91
CA ASN A 69 2.84 19.52 -11.61
C ASN A 69 2.68 18.20 -12.35
N ILE A 70 2.03 17.21 -11.72
CA ILE A 70 1.71 15.93 -12.35
C ILE A 70 0.74 16.15 -13.52
N ARG A 71 -0.31 16.95 -13.34
CA ARG A 71 -1.25 17.30 -14.42
C ARG A 71 -0.54 17.94 -15.60
N ASN A 72 0.34 18.90 -15.35
CA ASN A 72 1.11 19.55 -16.41
C ASN A 72 2.05 18.58 -17.11
N TYR A 73 2.71 17.68 -16.37
CA TYR A 73 3.56 16.65 -16.96
C TYR A 73 2.76 15.73 -17.89
N LEU A 74 1.66 15.17 -17.40
CA LEU A 74 0.85 14.19 -18.13
C LEU A 74 0.19 14.77 -19.38
N ARG A 75 -0.31 16.02 -19.32
CA ARG A 75 -0.87 16.71 -20.50
C ARG A 75 0.14 16.93 -21.63
N ASN A 76 1.43 16.97 -21.30
CA ASN A 76 2.52 17.12 -22.27
C ASN A 76 3.23 15.80 -22.57
N TYR A 77 2.78 14.69 -21.97
CA TYR A 77 3.38 13.37 -22.18
C TYR A 77 2.95 12.81 -23.54
N GLY A 78 3.92 12.30 -24.31
CA GLY A 78 3.70 11.89 -25.71
C GLY A 78 3.16 10.46 -25.89
N GLY A 79 3.08 9.64 -24.83
CA GLY A 79 2.59 8.27 -24.88
C GLY A 79 1.24 8.10 -24.18
N GLU A 80 0.62 6.92 -24.32
CA GLU A 80 -0.61 6.62 -23.59
C GLU A 80 -0.30 6.39 -22.10
N VAL A 81 -1.11 6.95 -21.21
CA VAL A 81 -0.94 6.79 -19.75
C VAL A 81 -2.18 6.14 -19.15
N THR A 82 -2.01 4.94 -18.61
CA THR A 82 -3.02 4.24 -17.82
C THR A 82 -2.73 4.41 -16.33
N TYR A 83 -3.70 4.82 -15.54
CA TYR A 83 -3.63 4.88 -14.08
C TYR A 83 -4.59 3.87 -13.44
N ILE A 84 -4.06 3.01 -12.56
CA ILE A 84 -4.85 2.02 -11.81
C ILE A 84 -4.52 2.17 -10.34
N ASP A 85 -5.51 2.49 -9.52
CA ASP A 85 -5.29 2.77 -8.10
C ASP A 85 -6.61 2.71 -7.32
N HIS A 86 -6.51 2.47 -6.02
CA HIS A 86 -7.63 2.39 -5.09
C HIS A 86 -7.60 3.47 -3.99
N HIS A 87 -6.50 4.21 -3.87
CA HIS A 87 -6.36 5.24 -2.84
C HIS A 87 -7.34 6.40 -3.06
N PRO A 88 -7.82 7.07 -1.99
CA PRO A 88 -8.66 8.25 -2.15
C PRO A 88 -7.98 9.34 -3.00
N PRO A 89 -8.71 10.02 -3.89
CA PRO A 89 -8.14 11.06 -4.72
C PRO A 89 -7.71 12.29 -3.89
N PRO A 90 -6.85 13.17 -4.44
CA PRO A 90 -6.53 14.45 -3.84
C PRO A 90 -7.78 15.27 -3.55
N LEU A 91 -7.76 16.07 -2.48
CA LEU A 91 -8.90 16.93 -2.13
C LEU A 91 -9.24 17.88 -3.28
N ASN A 92 -10.54 17.99 -3.61
CA ASN A 92 -11.08 18.87 -4.66
C ASN A 92 -10.54 18.59 -6.08
N THR A 93 -9.97 17.41 -6.34
CA THR A 93 -9.50 17.03 -7.67
C THR A 93 -9.95 15.61 -8.00
N SER A 94 -10.57 15.42 -9.16
CA SER A 94 -10.80 14.08 -9.73
C SER A 94 -9.52 13.62 -10.45
N VAL A 95 -9.19 12.33 -10.36
CA VAL A 95 -8.01 11.79 -11.03
C VAL A 95 -8.16 11.82 -12.55
N GLU A 96 -9.39 11.76 -13.06
CA GLU A 96 -9.73 11.88 -14.48
C GLU A 96 -9.26 13.23 -15.06
N ASP A 97 -9.22 14.29 -14.24
CA ASP A 97 -8.80 15.64 -14.65
C ASP A 97 -7.27 15.82 -14.74
N LEU A 98 -6.48 14.79 -14.40
CA LEU A 98 -5.02 14.86 -14.35
C LEU A 98 -4.34 14.60 -15.70
N GLY A 99 -5.09 14.24 -16.73
CA GLY A 99 -4.53 14.01 -18.08
C GLY A 99 -4.05 12.59 -18.34
N PHE A 100 -4.56 11.61 -17.59
CA PHE A 100 -4.42 10.20 -17.95
C PHE A 100 -5.24 9.87 -19.20
N THR A 101 -4.74 8.94 -20.03
CA THR A 101 -5.48 8.42 -21.18
C THR A 101 -6.60 7.49 -20.73
N GLU A 102 -6.34 6.65 -19.73
CA GLU A 102 -7.32 5.81 -19.06
C GLU A 102 -7.11 5.83 -17.54
N THR A 103 -8.21 5.87 -16.80
CA THR A 103 -8.24 5.64 -15.36
C THR A 103 -9.04 4.37 -15.06
N TYR A 104 -8.57 3.57 -14.10
CA TYR A 104 -9.29 2.42 -13.59
C TYR A 104 -9.17 2.42 -12.08
N VAL A 105 -10.11 3.10 -11.42
CA VAL A 105 -10.06 3.38 -10.00
C VAL A 105 -11.30 2.90 -9.28
N ASP A 106 -11.13 2.43 -8.06
CA ASP A 106 -12.23 2.02 -7.20
C ASP A 106 -12.03 2.57 -5.79
N TYR A 107 -12.85 3.55 -5.46
CA TYR A 107 -12.85 4.20 -4.15
C TYR A 107 -13.96 3.66 -3.23
N VAL A 108 -14.77 2.71 -3.71
CA VAL A 108 -16.05 2.33 -3.12
C VAL A 108 -16.07 0.86 -2.70
N GLU A 109 -15.60 -0.07 -3.54
CA GLU A 109 -15.60 -1.51 -3.23
C GLU A 109 -14.42 -1.94 -2.35
N GLU A 110 -13.56 -1.00 -1.91
CA GLU A 110 -12.32 -1.26 -1.17
C GLU A 110 -11.43 -2.32 -1.87
N ALA A 111 -11.52 -2.42 -3.20
CA ALA A 111 -10.69 -3.32 -4.00
C ALA A 111 -9.22 -2.88 -3.98
N SER A 112 -8.31 -3.86 -3.95
CA SER A 112 -6.87 -3.59 -4.12
C SER A 112 -6.52 -3.25 -5.57
N THR A 113 -5.39 -2.58 -5.78
CA THR A 113 -4.92 -2.27 -7.14
C THR A 113 -4.62 -3.55 -7.94
N SER A 114 -4.16 -4.62 -7.30
CA SER A 114 -3.88 -5.89 -8.00
C SER A 114 -5.16 -6.57 -8.48
N GLU A 115 -6.24 -6.49 -7.70
CA GLU A 115 -7.58 -6.89 -8.14
C GLU A 115 -8.05 -6.04 -9.34
N LEU A 116 -7.94 -4.70 -9.23
CA LEU A 116 -8.32 -3.78 -10.30
C LEU A 116 -7.55 -4.05 -11.60
N THR A 117 -6.24 -4.27 -11.48
CA THR A 117 -5.35 -4.57 -12.60
C THR A 117 -5.72 -5.90 -13.26
N TYR A 118 -6.05 -6.93 -12.47
CA TYR A 118 -6.54 -8.19 -13.01
C TYR A 118 -7.90 -8.02 -13.69
N ARG A 119 -8.87 -7.33 -13.07
CA ARG A 119 -10.18 -7.07 -13.67
C ARG A 119 -10.03 -6.39 -15.04
N LYS A 120 -9.12 -5.40 -15.17
CA LYS A 120 -8.84 -4.71 -16.43
C LYS A 120 -8.26 -5.64 -17.50
N TYR A 121 -7.28 -6.47 -17.16
CA TYR A 121 -6.51 -7.26 -18.12
C TYR A 121 -6.85 -8.77 -18.17
N ARG A 122 -7.93 -9.20 -17.53
CA ARG A 122 -8.29 -10.63 -17.43
C ARG A 122 -8.49 -11.34 -18.76
N LYS A 123 -8.77 -10.60 -19.85
CA LYS A 123 -8.98 -11.18 -21.19
C LYS A 123 -7.65 -11.52 -21.87
N GLU A 124 -6.58 -10.86 -21.48
CA GLU A 124 -5.22 -11.06 -21.96
C GLU A 124 -4.45 -12.13 -21.18
N LEU A 125 -5.00 -12.58 -20.05
CA LEU A 125 -4.31 -13.47 -19.10
C LEU A 125 -4.91 -14.87 -19.11
N SER A 126 -4.09 -15.87 -18.72
CA SER A 126 -4.64 -17.17 -18.34
C SER A 126 -5.47 -17.02 -17.05
N LYS A 127 -6.50 -17.86 -16.89
CA LYS A 127 -7.39 -17.84 -15.71
C LYS A 127 -6.64 -17.91 -14.38
N ASP A 128 -5.52 -18.63 -14.34
CA ASP A 128 -4.70 -18.82 -13.15
C ASP A 128 -4.03 -17.53 -12.61
N PHE A 129 -4.08 -16.40 -13.34
CA PHE A 129 -3.55 -15.12 -12.84
C PHE A 129 -4.42 -14.48 -11.76
N ASP A 130 -5.65 -14.98 -11.54
CA ASP A 130 -6.46 -14.53 -10.39
C ASP A 130 -5.72 -14.72 -9.07
N ARG A 131 -4.89 -15.76 -8.94
CA ARG A 131 -4.04 -15.98 -7.74
C ARG A 131 -3.02 -14.87 -7.50
N VAL A 132 -2.46 -14.25 -8.54
CA VAL A 132 -1.48 -13.16 -8.38
C VAL A 132 -2.21 -11.91 -7.85
N ALA A 133 -3.41 -11.64 -8.34
CA ALA A 133 -4.26 -10.59 -7.79
C ALA A 133 -4.68 -10.88 -6.35
N LEU A 134 -5.03 -12.13 -6.03
CA LEU A 134 -5.33 -12.54 -4.66
C LEU A 134 -4.15 -12.31 -3.70
N TYR A 135 -2.90 -12.52 -4.14
CA TYR A 135 -1.73 -12.27 -3.29
C TYR A 135 -1.61 -10.80 -2.91
N GLY A 136 -1.81 -9.88 -3.87
CA GLY A 136 -1.79 -8.44 -3.61
C GLY A 136 -2.96 -8.01 -2.71
N ALA A 137 -4.18 -8.44 -3.05
CA ALA A 137 -5.39 -8.14 -2.28
C ALA A 137 -5.28 -8.58 -0.81
N ILE A 138 -4.79 -9.79 -0.54
CA ILE A 138 -4.60 -10.29 0.83
C ILE A 138 -3.53 -9.48 1.56
N ALA A 139 -2.42 -9.16 0.89
CA ALA A 139 -1.34 -8.39 1.50
C ALA A 139 -1.76 -6.94 1.84
N ASP A 140 -2.75 -6.41 1.11
CA ASP A 140 -3.33 -5.09 1.32
C ASP A 140 -4.57 -5.09 2.24
N TYR A 141 -4.90 -6.25 2.84
CA TYR A 141 -6.10 -6.43 3.68
C TYR A 141 -7.44 -6.17 2.96
N ALA A 142 -7.45 -6.28 1.64
CA ALA A 142 -8.61 -6.15 0.77
C ALA A 142 -9.19 -7.52 0.38
N ASP A 143 -9.24 -8.48 1.32
CA ASP A 143 -9.54 -9.88 1.05
C ASP A 143 -11.01 -10.30 1.25
N VAL A 144 -11.92 -9.32 1.22
CA VAL A 144 -13.37 -9.49 1.44
C VAL A 144 -14.24 -8.86 0.35
N THR A 145 -13.65 -8.46 -0.78
CA THR A 145 -14.45 -8.00 -1.93
C THR A 145 -15.24 -9.17 -2.52
N PRO A 146 -16.40 -8.94 -3.16
CA PRO A 146 -17.17 -10.01 -3.78
C PRO A 146 -16.37 -10.86 -4.78
N TRP A 147 -15.44 -10.21 -5.50
CA TRP A 147 -14.56 -10.92 -6.42
C TRP A 147 -13.50 -11.76 -5.70
N VAL A 148 -12.89 -11.26 -4.61
CA VAL A 148 -11.92 -12.05 -3.83
C VAL A 148 -12.59 -13.28 -3.24
N GLU A 149 -13.80 -13.14 -2.66
CA GLU A 149 -14.56 -14.26 -2.12
C GLU A 149 -14.88 -15.32 -3.19
N GLU A 150 -15.32 -14.88 -4.38
CA GLU A 150 -15.57 -15.78 -5.50
C GLU A 150 -14.28 -16.46 -5.97
N ALA A 151 -13.19 -15.72 -6.16
CA ALA A 151 -11.92 -16.26 -6.63
C ALA A 151 -11.33 -17.26 -5.62
N LEU A 152 -11.32 -16.94 -4.32
CA LEU A 152 -10.85 -17.83 -3.26
C LEU A 152 -11.68 -19.11 -3.15
N SER A 153 -12.97 -19.08 -3.50
CA SER A 153 -13.82 -20.29 -3.51
C SER A 153 -13.34 -21.36 -4.51
N ARG A 154 -12.52 -20.97 -5.48
CA ARG A 154 -11.95 -21.86 -6.52
C ARG A 154 -10.54 -22.33 -6.22
N TRP A 155 -9.95 -21.89 -5.10
CA TRP A 155 -8.59 -22.25 -4.68
C TRP A 155 -8.61 -22.90 -3.29
N ASP A 156 -7.58 -23.68 -2.96
CA ASP A 156 -7.32 -23.94 -1.54
C ASP A 156 -6.83 -22.63 -0.91
N LYS A 157 -7.71 -21.96 -0.17
CA LYS A 157 -7.39 -20.67 0.46
C LYS A 157 -6.11 -20.73 1.29
N ARG A 158 -5.82 -21.84 1.99
CA ARG A 158 -4.61 -21.94 2.83
C ARG A 158 -3.36 -21.78 2.01
N GLN A 159 -3.36 -22.31 0.78
CA GLN A 159 -2.24 -22.13 -0.14
C GLN A 159 -2.13 -20.68 -0.60
N ILE A 160 -3.24 -20.02 -0.93
CA ILE A 160 -3.22 -18.61 -1.36
C ILE A 160 -2.71 -17.69 -0.24
N TYR A 161 -3.21 -17.86 0.98
CA TYR A 161 -2.74 -17.09 2.14
C TYR A 161 -1.27 -17.38 2.48
N PHE A 162 -0.80 -18.62 2.29
CA PHE A 162 0.62 -18.96 2.47
C PHE A 162 1.51 -18.21 1.47
N GLU A 163 1.14 -18.21 0.19
CA GLU A 163 1.89 -17.52 -0.86
C GLU A 163 1.85 -15.99 -0.68
N ALA A 164 0.69 -15.42 -0.33
CA ALA A 164 0.55 -14.00 0.01
C ALA A 164 1.39 -13.63 1.24
N GLY A 165 1.44 -14.52 2.25
CA GLY A 165 2.26 -14.38 3.45
C GLY A 165 3.76 -14.40 3.14
N ILE A 166 4.22 -15.24 2.20
CA ILE A 166 5.61 -15.24 1.74
C ILE A 166 5.93 -13.95 1.01
N LEU A 167 5.05 -13.51 0.10
CA LEU A 167 5.26 -12.29 -0.67
C LEU A 167 5.38 -11.07 0.25
N SER A 168 4.38 -10.85 1.11
CA SER A 168 4.33 -9.72 2.04
C SER A 168 5.53 -9.69 2.98
N GLN A 169 5.84 -10.81 3.64
CA GLN A 169 6.97 -10.87 4.55
C GLN A 169 8.33 -10.79 3.84
N GLY A 170 8.46 -11.38 2.65
CA GLY A 170 9.71 -11.35 1.89
C GLY A 170 10.04 -9.95 1.34
N LEU A 171 9.00 -9.16 1.04
CA LEU A 171 9.10 -7.75 0.65
C LEU A 171 9.19 -6.79 1.84
N GLU A 172 8.99 -7.25 3.07
CA GLU A 172 9.17 -6.41 4.25
C GLU A 172 10.63 -5.93 4.35
N ASN A 173 10.82 -4.69 4.84
CA ASN A 173 12.13 -4.03 4.93
C ASN A 173 12.91 -3.97 3.60
N SER A 174 12.24 -4.07 2.44
CA SER A 174 12.87 -4.09 1.12
C SER A 174 12.86 -2.75 0.38
N ARG A 175 12.58 -1.62 1.06
CA ARG A 175 12.28 -0.31 0.43
C ARG A 175 13.22 0.09 -0.71
N LYS A 176 14.53 -0.18 -0.58
CA LYS A 176 15.56 0.16 -1.59
C LYS A 176 16.02 -1.02 -2.45
N LEU A 177 15.48 -2.22 -2.23
CA LEU A 177 15.88 -3.44 -2.95
C LEU A 177 15.15 -3.54 -4.30
N TYR A 178 15.26 -2.52 -5.14
CA TYR A 178 14.52 -2.44 -6.40
C TYR A 178 14.83 -3.57 -7.38
N ASN A 179 16.06 -4.09 -7.37
CA ASN A 179 16.44 -5.25 -8.20
C ASN A 179 15.70 -6.52 -7.76
N LEU A 180 15.63 -6.79 -6.45
CA LEU A 180 14.85 -7.90 -5.92
C LEU A 180 13.38 -7.76 -6.30
N LYS A 181 12.79 -6.57 -6.12
CA LYS A 181 11.37 -6.35 -6.47
C LYS A 181 11.11 -6.55 -7.97
N ARG A 182 12.01 -6.10 -8.85
CA ARG A 182 11.92 -6.37 -10.29
C ARG A 182 12.02 -7.86 -10.60
N ASP A 183 12.88 -8.59 -9.89
CA ASP A 183 13.00 -10.04 -10.04
C ASP A 183 11.70 -10.75 -9.61
N VAL A 184 11.12 -10.33 -8.49
CA VAL A 184 9.80 -10.81 -8.02
C VAL A 184 8.70 -10.49 -9.05
N VAL A 185 8.67 -9.28 -9.62
CA VAL A 185 7.71 -8.93 -10.69
C VAL A 185 7.88 -9.86 -11.90
N ASN A 186 9.12 -10.12 -12.33
CA ASN A 186 9.41 -11.04 -13.45
C ASN A 186 9.00 -12.48 -13.14
N HIS A 187 9.16 -12.92 -11.89
CA HIS A 187 8.78 -14.24 -11.40
C HIS A 187 7.26 -14.40 -11.42
N LEU A 188 6.54 -13.46 -10.81
CA LEU A 188 5.08 -13.45 -10.76
C LEU A 188 4.45 -13.24 -12.14
N SER A 189 5.09 -12.48 -13.06
CA SER A 189 4.58 -12.30 -14.43
C SER A 189 4.64 -13.58 -15.26
N LYS A 190 5.40 -14.59 -14.82
CA LYS A 190 5.40 -15.94 -15.38
C LYS A 190 4.41 -16.87 -14.67
N ASN A 191 3.56 -16.30 -13.82
CA ASN A 191 2.64 -17.00 -12.94
C ASN A 191 3.34 -17.99 -11.99
N LEU A 192 4.60 -17.75 -11.62
CA LEU A 192 5.30 -18.59 -10.63
C LEU A 192 4.88 -18.18 -9.21
N ARG A 193 4.94 -19.12 -8.27
CA ARG A 193 4.50 -18.90 -6.88
C ARG A 193 5.57 -18.14 -6.08
N PRO A 194 5.20 -17.21 -5.17
CA PRO A 194 6.14 -16.56 -4.26
C PRO A 194 7.10 -17.53 -3.56
N SER A 195 6.61 -18.68 -3.10
CA SER A 195 7.39 -19.72 -2.42
C SER A 195 8.50 -20.36 -3.25
N THR A 196 8.44 -20.28 -4.58
CA THR A 196 9.48 -20.82 -5.46
C THR A 196 10.56 -19.80 -5.81
N HIS A 197 10.50 -18.59 -5.27
CA HIS A 197 11.57 -17.59 -5.38
C HIS A 197 12.46 -17.67 -4.14
N GLU A 198 13.66 -18.25 -4.28
CA GLU A 198 14.53 -18.62 -3.14
C GLU A 198 14.86 -17.44 -2.21
N GLU A 199 15.31 -16.32 -2.76
CA GLU A 199 15.65 -15.14 -1.96
C GLU A 199 14.42 -14.58 -1.24
N LEU A 200 13.26 -14.50 -1.92
CA LEU A 200 12.01 -14.03 -1.33
C LEU A 200 11.56 -14.93 -0.17
N LEU A 201 11.60 -16.25 -0.37
CA LEU A 201 11.25 -17.22 0.67
C LEU A 201 12.17 -17.10 1.90
N LYS A 202 13.49 -17.02 1.67
CA LYS A 202 14.47 -16.87 2.76
C LYS A 202 14.22 -15.59 3.56
N ARG A 203 13.90 -14.49 2.86
CA ARG A 203 13.55 -13.21 3.52
C ARG A 203 12.26 -13.32 4.32
N ALA A 204 11.24 -13.98 3.79
CA ALA A 204 9.98 -14.18 4.49
C ALA A 204 10.17 -14.95 5.80
N LEU A 205 10.96 -16.03 5.79
CA LEU A 205 11.26 -16.83 6.99
C LEU A 205 12.01 -16.01 8.06
N ASN A 206 12.99 -15.20 7.64
CA ASN A 206 13.70 -14.31 8.55
C ASN A 206 12.74 -13.26 9.14
N GLN A 207 11.89 -12.65 8.31
CA GLN A 207 10.94 -11.65 8.76
C GLN A 207 9.91 -12.24 9.75
N THR A 208 9.50 -13.49 9.57
CA THR A 208 8.63 -14.19 10.55
C THR A 208 9.28 -14.22 11.93
N GLN A 209 10.59 -14.53 12.02
CA GLN A 209 11.29 -14.54 13.30
C GLN A 209 11.44 -13.14 13.91
N GLU A 210 11.71 -12.13 13.09
CA GLU A 210 11.79 -10.73 13.57
C GLU A 210 10.44 -10.22 14.08
N ASN A 211 9.34 -10.65 13.46
CA ASN A 211 7.99 -10.31 13.89
C ASN A 211 7.65 -10.87 15.29
N GLU A 212 8.05 -12.10 15.61
CA GLU A 212 7.87 -12.67 16.95
C GLU A 212 8.67 -11.91 18.04
N LYS A 213 9.90 -11.50 17.70
CA LYS A 213 10.72 -10.65 18.58
C LYS A 213 10.06 -9.28 18.78
N LEU A 214 9.55 -8.69 17.71
CA LEU A 214 8.85 -7.41 17.76
C LEU A 214 7.59 -7.50 18.63
N LEU A 215 6.81 -8.59 18.51
CA LEU A 215 5.64 -8.80 19.35
C LEU A 215 6.01 -8.83 20.84
N THR A 216 7.01 -9.63 21.20
CA THR A 216 7.51 -9.72 22.59
C THR A 216 7.94 -8.35 23.11
N TRP A 217 8.62 -7.56 22.27
CA TRP A 217 9.03 -6.21 22.62
C TRP A 217 7.81 -5.27 22.83
N VAL A 218 6.80 -5.35 21.95
CA VAL A 218 5.57 -4.54 22.07
C VAL A 218 4.83 -4.87 23.37
N GLU A 219 4.73 -6.15 23.73
CA GLU A 219 4.10 -6.59 24.99
C GLU A 219 4.73 -5.97 26.24
N GLN A 220 6.04 -5.68 26.19
CA GLN A 220 6.78 -5.08 27.30
C GLN A 220 6.76 -3.55 27.30
N ASN A 221 6.47 -2.91 26.16
CA ASN A 221 6.67 -1.47 25.96
C ASN A 221 5.38 -0.69 25.63
N VAL A 222 4.26 -1.38 25.44
CA VAL A 222 2.98 -0.74 25.12
C VAL A 222 2.53 0.21 26.23
N ARG A 223 2.08 1.40 25.82
CA ARG A 223 1.44 2.39 26.69
C ARG A 223 0.00 2.57 26.29
N ILE A 224 -0.88 2.69 27.28
CA ILE A 224 -2.32 2.82 27.07
C ILE A 224 -2.78 4.16 27.65
N GLU A 225 -3.43 4.97 26.82
CA GLU A 225 -4.01 6.27 27.19
C GLU A 225 -5.45 6.31 26.67
N GLY A 226 -6.40 6.00 27.55
CA GLY A 226 -7.81 5.87 27.20
C GLY A 226 -8.04 4.69 26.25
N ARG A 227 -8.55 4.98 25.05
CA ARG A 227 -8.83 3.98 24.00
C ARG A 227 -7.78 3.95 22.89
N VAL A 228 -6.65 4.59 23.15
CA VAL A 228 -5.49 4.62 22.26
C VAL A 228 -4.33 3.94 22.97
N ALA A 229 -3.67 3.02 22.28
CA ALA A 229 -2.42 2.44 22.72
C ALA A 229 -1.29 2.82 21.77
N TYR A 230 -0.08 2.98 22.29
CA TYR A 230 1.07 3.34 21.48
C TYR A 230 2.39 2.74 21.96
N VAL A 231 3.32 2.61 21.01
CA VAL A 231 4.75 2.35 21.24
C VAL A 231 5.59 3.33 20.43
N LEU A 232 6.81 3.64 20.91
CA LEU A 232 7.77 4.49 20.21
C LEU A 232 9.09 3.75 20.00
N ASN A 233 9.68 3.96 18.83
CA ASN A 233 10.93 3.35 18.37
C ASN A 233 10.97 1.81 18.51
N PRO A 234 9.95 1.08 18.00
CA PRO A 234 9.99 -0.37 18.01
C PRO A 234 11.18 -0.90 17.19
N PRO A 235 11.80 -2.03 17.59
CA PRO A 235 12.92 -2.64 16.89
C PRO A 235 12.44 -3.46 15.68
N GLY A 236 11.70 -2.82 14.76
CA GLY A 236 11.12 -3.49 13.60
C GLY A 236 10.16 -2.62 12.80
N SER A 237 9.31 -3.28 12.01
CA SER A 237 8.36 -2.61 11.12
C SER A 237 7.33 -1.80 11.91
N ILE A 238 7.25 -0.50 11.64
CA ILE A 238 6.30 0.43 12.27
C ILE A 238 4.84 0.02 11.98
N PRO A 239 4.44 -0.30 10.74
CA PRO A 239 3.13 -0.87 10.44
C PRO A 239 2.76 -2.10 11.28
N ILE A 240 3.66 -3.09 11.38
CA ILE A 240 3.41 -4.33 12.12
C ILE A 240 3.36 -4.06 13.63
N ALA A 241 4.25 -3.21 14.15
CA ALA A 241 4.24 -2.81 15.55
C ALA A 241 2.91 -2.14 15.96
N ALA A 242 2.29 -1.36 15.07
CA ALA A 242 0.98 -0.76 15.32
C ALA A 242 -0.14 -1.82 15.44
N ILE A 243 -0.08 -2.88 14.62
CA ILE A 243 -1.01 -4.04 14.71
C ILE A 243 -0.81 -4.76 16.05
N TYR A 244 0.44 -5.04 16.42
CA TYR A 244 0.73 -5.69 17.70
C TYR A 244 0.34 -4.83 18.89
N THR A 245 0.53 -3.52 18.80
CA THR A 245 0.10 -2.57 19.83
C THR A 245 -1.40 -2.66 20.06
N LEU A 246 -2.19 -2.66 18.97
CA LEU A 246 -3.64 -2.83 19.01
C LEU A 246 -4.03 -4.19 19.63
N ARG A 247 -3.39 -5.29 19.18
CA ARG A 247 -3.62 -6.66 19.68
C ARG A 247 -3.35 -6.75 21.19
N THR A 248 -2.18 -6.30 21.62
CA THR A 248 -1.71 -6.43 22.99
C THR A 248 -2.54 -5.59 23.95
N ALA A 249 -2.85 -4.34 23.59
CA ALA A 249 -3.58 -3.43 24.47
C ALA A 249 -5.09 -3.66 24.49
N ASN A 250 -5.64 -4.39 23.50
CA ASN A 250 -7.08 -4.55 23.30
C ASN A 250 -7.83 -3.21 23.28
N THR A 251 -7.25 -2.21 22.60
CA THR A 251 -7.80 -0.85 22.44
C THR A 251 -8.48 -0.67 21.10
N GLU A 252 -9.13 0.48 20.88
CA GLU A 252 -9.78 0.79 19.59
C GLU A 252 -8.79 1.31 18.55
N VAL A 253 -7.70 1.97 18.99
CA VAL A 253 -6.62 2.47 18.13
C VAL A 253 -5.26 2.03 18.68
N GLY A 254 -4.40 1.55 17.78
CA GLY A 254 -3.01 1.19 18.06
C GLY A 254 -2.07 2.03 17.20
N ILE A 255 -1.02 2.55 17.81
CA ILE A 255 -0.05 3.44 17.17
C ILE A 255 1.36 2.89 17.38
N ALA A 256 2.16 2.89 16.33
CA ALA A 256 3.61 2.77 16.46
C ALA A 256 4.26 3.96 15.79
N GLY A 257 5.22 4.59 16.47
CA GLY A 257 5.93 5.76 15.96
C GLY A 257 7.44 5.60 16.00
N GLU A 258 8.13 6.18 15.03
CA GLU A 258 9.58 6.33 14.98
C GLU A 258 9.92 7.81 15.12
N VAL A 259 10.76 8.14 16.10
CA VAL A 259 11.25 9.51 16.31
C VAL A 259 12.39 9.77 15.32
N ARG A 260 12.20 10.78 14.45
CA ARG A 260 13.19 11.25 13.47
C ARG A 260 13.39 12.74 13.66
N ASN A 261 14.52 13.12 14.26
CA ASN A 261 14.79 14.49 14.68
C ASN A 261 13.66 15.02 15.59
N ASP A 262 13.01 16.11 15.20
CA ASP A 262 11.89 16.70 15.94
C ASP A 262 10.51 16.19 15.51
N LEU A 263 10.45 15.16 14.66
CA LEU A 263 9.22 14.58 14.16
C LEU A 263 9.03 13.15 14.63
N ILE A 264 7.78 12.71 14.75
CA ILE A 264 7.41 11.31 14.88
C ILE A 264 6.72 10.89 13.58
N VAL A 265 7.25 9.88 12.92
CA VAL A 265 6.61 9.22 11.78
C VAL A 265 5.93 7.96 12.30
N MET A 266 4.62 7.85 12.10
CA MET A 266 3.83 6.81 12.75
C MET A 266 2.87 6.12 11.80
N SER A 267 2.52 4.90 12.20
CA SER A 267 1.46 4.09 11.61
C SER A 267 0.38 3.87 12.65
N LEU A 268 -0.87 4.04 12.23
CA LEU A 268 -2.06 3.85 13.06
C LEU A 268 -2.91 2.71 12.48
N ARG A 269 -3.51 1.93 13.37
CA ARG A 269 -4.44 0.85 13.07
C ARG A 269 -5.67 0.96 13.96
N THR A 270 -6.84 0.63 13.42
CA THR A 270 -8.08 0.54 14.20
C THR A 270 -8.90 -0.68 13.81
N THR A 271 -9.58 -1.26 14.80
CA THR A 271 -10.62 -2.28 14.62
C THR A 271 -12.03 -1.68 14.75
N ASN A 272 -12.15 -0.39 15.08
CA ASN A 272 -13.44 0.28 15.21
C ASN A 272 -14.00 0.66 13.83
N LYS A 273 -15.01 -0.09 13.36
CA LYS A 273 -15.68 0.11 12.07
C LYS A 273 -16.37 1.47 11.91
N LYS A 274 -16.67 2.17 13.00
CA LYS A 274 -17.27 3.52 13.02
C LYS A 274 -16.23 4.63 12.88
N LEU A 275 -14.95 4.34 13.10
CA LEU A 275 -13.87 5.31 12.94
C LEU A 275 -13.33 5.24 11.50
N ASN A 276 -13.09 6.40 10.89
CA ASN A 276 -12.35 6.49 9.64
C ASN A 276 -11.04 7.23 9.90
N LEU A 277 -9.94 6.49 10.03
CA LEU A 277 -8.62 7.06 10.34
C LEU A 277 -8.16 8.07 9.29
N ASN A 278 -8.44 7.85 8.01
CA ASN A 278 -8.09 8.82 6.96
C ASN A 278 -8.74 10.18 7.22
N ASN A 279 -10.06 10.20 7.40
CA ASN A 279 -10.80 11.45 7.65
C ASN A 279 -10.39 12.08 8.99
N THR A 280 -10.27 11.26 10.03
CA THR A 280 -9.88 11.71 11.37
C THR A 280 -8.49 12.34 11.37
N LEU A 281 -7.49 11.72 10.73
CA LEU A 281 -6.12 12.24 10.70
C LEU A 281 -5.99 13.46 9.79
N ARG A 282 -6.66 13.49 8.64
CA ARG A 282 -6.72 14.69 7.77
C ARG A 282 -7.30 15.91 8.48
N LYS A 283 -8.20 15.69 9.44
CA LYS A 283 -8.77 16.74 10.31
C LYS A 283 -7.85 17.11 11.47
N ILE A 284 -7.30 16.13 12.19
CA ILE A 284 -6.54 16.36 13.44
C ILE A 284 -5.12 16.85 13.15
N THR A 285 -4.38 16.15 12.30
CA THR A 285 -2.93 16.37 12.16
C THR A 285 -2.53 17.78 11.71
N PRO A 286 -3.26 18.49 10.82
CA PRO A 286 -2.91 19.87 10.48
C PRO A 286 -3.00 20.84 11.66
N THR A 287 -3.93 20.60 12.59
CA THR A 287 -4.13 21.47 13.77
C THR A 287 -2.98 21.40 14.78
N ILE A 288 -2.13 20.38 14.67
CA ILE A 288 -0.97 20.13 15.53
C ILE A 288 0.35 20.19 14.75
N GLY A 289 0.37 20.87 13.61
CA GLY A 289 1.57 21.09 12.81
C GLY A 289 2.10 19.84 12.10
N GLY A 290 1.23 18.86 11.86
CA GLY A 290 1.56 17.61 11.18
C GLY A 290 0.73 17.35 9.94
N SER A 291 0.87 16.13 9.41
CA SER A 291 0.12 15.62 8.26
C SER A 291 -0.23 14.15 8.48
N GLY A 292 -1.36 13.68 7.97
CA GLY A 292 -1.75 12.27 8.08
C GLY A 292 -2.93 11.92 7.20
N GLY A 293 -3.02 10.64 6.85
CA GLY A 293 -4.00 10.09 5.91
C GLY A 293 -3.67 8.64 5.53
N GLY A 294 -4.54 8.03 4.73
CA GLY A 294 -4.42 6.64 4.27
C GLY A 294 -5.78 6.01 4.02
N HIS A 295 -5.96 4.77 4.45
CA HIS A 295 -7.24 4.06 4.40
C HIS A 295 -8.04 4.26 5.69
N LYS A 296 -9.30 3.81 5.65
CA LYS A 296 -10.23 3.88 6.78
C LYS A 296 -9.68 3.23 8.06
N ASN A 297 -9.06 2.04 7.92
CA ASN A 297 -8.62 1.22 9.06
C ASN A 297 -7.10 1.26 9.32
N ALA A 298 -6.33 1.83 8.38
CA ALA A 298 -4.88 1.90 8.42
C ALA A 298 -4.40 3.21 7.81
N ALA A 299 -3.68 4.02 8.57
CA ALA A 299 -3.23 5.34 8.11
C ALA A 299 -1.86 5.70 8.69
N GLY A 300 -1.15 6.58 7.98
CA GLY A 300 0.12 7.15 8.43
C GLY A 300 -0.06 8.56 8.97
N ALA A 301 0.83 8.97 9.85
CA ALA A 301 0.94 10.38 10.25
C ALA A 301 2.39 10.79 10.51
N ARG A 302 2.64 12.09 10.41
CA ARG A 302 3.89 12.75 10.79
C ARG A 302 3.53 13.98 11.61
N ILE A 303 4.03 14.07 12.84
CA ILE A 303 3.76 15.20 13.74
C ILE A 303 5.04 15.66 14.46
N PRO A 304 5.12 16.90 14.96
CA PRO A 304 6.13 17.30 15.92
C PRO A 304 6.11 16.43 17.19
N LYS A 305 7.28 16.07 17.72
CA LYS A 305 7.41 15.13 18.85
C LYS A 305 6.68 15.61 20.10
N GLU A 306 6.67 16.92 20.34
CA GLU A 306 6.02 17.58 21.46
C GLU A 306 4.49 17.46 21.41
N ASN A 307 3.92 17.18 20.22
CA ASN A 307 2.48 17.10 20.01
C ASN A 307 1.91 15.67 20.11
N LEU A 308 2.70 14.68 20.50
CA LEU A 308 2.22 13.30 20.66
C LEU A 308 1.05 13.19 21.64
N SER A 309 1.18 13.80 22.83
CA SER A 309 0.11 13.79 23.83
C SER A 309 -1.16 14.46 23.31
N LYS A 310 -1.02 15.55 22.53
CA LYS A 310 -2.15 16.24 21.93
C LYS A 310 -2.84 15.38 20.87
N LEU A 311 -2.09 14.66 20.04
CA LEU A 311 -2.66 13.70 19.09
C LEU A 311 -3.49 12.63 19.81
N ILE A 312 -2.94 12.02 20.87
CA ILE A 312 -3.61 10.98 21.64
C ILE A 312 -4.90 11.50 22.29
N GLU A 313 -4.87 12.72 22.84
CA GLU A 313 -6.05 13.39 23.39
C GLU A 313 -7.15 13.58 22.33
N LEU A 314 -6.80 14.16 21.18
CA LEU A 314 -7.75 14.42 20.08
C LEU A 314 -8.35 13.14 19.49
N LEU A 315 -7.55 12.07 19.39
CA LEU A 315 -8.04 10.75 18.97
C LEU A 315 -9.04 10.19 19.99
N ASN A 316 -8.76 10.29 21.28
CA ASN A 316 -9.68 9.85 22.33
C ASN A 316 -11.00 10.65 22.32
N GLU A 317 -10.94 11.96 22.05
CA GLU A 317 -12.14 12.80 21.88
C GLU A 317 -12.97 12.39 20.67
N GLU A 318 -12.34 12.16 19.52
CA GLU A 318 -13.07 11.74 18.31
C GLU A 318 -13.73 10.38 18.51
N LEU A 319 -13.03 9.45 19.14
CA LEU A 319 -13.58 8.15 19.54
C LEU A 319 -14.79 8.29 20.47
N LYS A 320 -14.90 9.35 21.30
CA LYS A 320 -16.06 9.56 22.19
C LYS A 320 -17.27 10.00 21.38
N ARG A 321 -17.07 10.82 20.36
CA ARG A 321 -18.14 11.27 19.46
C ARG A 321 -18.72 10.13 18.64
N THR A 322 -17.87 9.25 18.10
CA THR A 322 -18.32 8.11 17.26
C THR A 322 -19.15 7.07 18.03
N GLN A 323 -19.15 7.08 19.36
CA GLN A 323 -20.01 6.19 20.17
C GLN A 323 -21.42 6.77 20.38
N GLN A 324 -21.60 8.08 20.26
CA GLN A 324 -22.88 8.77 20.46
C GLN A 324 -23.75 8.79 19.19
N THR A 325 -23.17 8.37 18.06
CA THR A 325 -23.79 8.21 16.73
C THR A 325 -23.99 6.73 16.39
#